data_AF-A0A848VTP7-F1
#
_entry.id   AF-A0A848VTP7-F1
#
_cell.length_a   1.000
_cell.length_b   1.000
_cell.length_c   1.000
_cell.angle_alpha   90.00
_cell.angle_beta   90.00
_cell.angle_gamma   90.00
#
_symmetry.space_group_name_H-M   'P 1'
#
loop_
_entity.id
_entity.type
_entity.pdbx_description
1 polymer ?
#
loop_
_entity_poly.entity_id
_entity_poly.type
_entity_poly.pdbx_seq_one_letter_code
_entity_poly.pdbx_strand_id
1 'polypeptide(L)'
;MKHAERVTFGGWGLDRAAHLRRDPPSGDVLPFWRGKVLFDGDGEDRHPVFLSADHSVFDQSREPAVFLGLDDKAPRFARDISDWEPDDTTETVGAFNDPSEQHHPALGEGQRFGELRANMTRLSRRSAELVATGKAILEWHRTHRFCAQCGQQSQIAQGGWQRDCPACEAHHFPRTDPVVIMLITHGNSVLMGRSHFWPEGMYSLLAGFVEPGETIEAAVRREVVEESGIVVGEVSYLSSQPWPFPTSLMFGCHGHATSTEITIDKDEIEDAQWVTREVMMQALAGELPNMKPARKGSIARFLIEHWLADTLD
;
A
#
# COMPACT_ATOMS: atom_id res chain seq x y z
N MET A 1 2.59 -19.93 6.22
CA MET A 1 2.98 -19.48 4.86
C MET A 1 4.24 -18.62 4.92
N LYS A 2 5.15 -18.76 3.96
CA LYS A 2 6.39 -17.95 3.86
C LYS A 2 6.62 -17.47 2.42
N HIS A 3 5.53 -17.09 1.75
CA HIS A 3 5.50 -16.70 0.33
C HIS A 3 5.15 -15.22 0.13
N ALA A 4 5.70 -14.35 0.97
CA ALA A 4 5.46 -12.91 0.90
C ALA A 4 5.77 -12.35 -0.49
N GLU A 5 6.75 -12.94 -1.20
CA GLU A 5 7.16 -12.58 -2.56
C GLU A 5 6.08 -12.79 -3.64
N ARG A 6 5.03 -13.57 -3.34
CA ARG A 6 3.89 -13.79 -4.24
C ARG A 6 2.78 -12.76 -4.03
N VAL A 7 2.77 -12.04 -2.91
CA VAL A 7 1.81 -10.97 -2.65
C VAL A 7 2.24 -9.73 -3.46
N THR A 8 1.28 -8.99 -4.03
CA THR A 8 1.58 -7.73 -4.74
C THR A 8 2.36 -6.80 -3.81
N PHE A 9 3.39 -6.12 -4.33
CA PHE A 9 4.36 -5.31 -3.57
C PHE A 9 5.32 -6.07 -2.64
N GLY A 10 5.21 -7.40 -2.51
CA GLY A 10 6.10 -8.22 -1.67
C GLY A 10 7.45 -8.58 -2.29
N GLY A 11 7.83 -7.96 -3.41
CA GLY A 11 9.09 -8.27 -4.11
C GLY A 11 10.34 -7.90 -3.31
N TRP A 12 11.42 -8.65 -3.52
CA TRP A 12 12.76 -8.35 -3.01
C TRP A 12 13.77 -8.57 -4.11
N GLY A 13 13.88 -7.63 -5.04
CA GLY A 13 15.07 -7.67 -5.89
C GLY A 13 15.63 -6.31 -6.24
N LEU A 14 15.06 -5.23 -5.71
CA LEU A 14 15.72 -3.95 -5.70
C LEU A 14 16.85 -4.02 -4.69
N ASP A 15 18.09 -3.79 -5.12
CA ASP A 15 19.15 -3.53 -4.16
C ASP A 15 18.95 -2.11 -3.62
N ARG A 16 18.49 -1.99 -2.37
CA ARG A 16 18.25 -0.67 -1.74
C ARG A 16 19.52 0.16 -1.59
N ALA A 17 20.71 -0.45 -1.72
CA ALA A 17 22.02 0.19 -1.79
C ALA A 17 22.20 1.33 -0.77
N ALA A 18 21.85 1.07 0.50
CA ALA A 18 21.80 2.10 1.54
C ALA A 18 23.13 2.86 1.72
N HIS A 19 24.25 2.19 1.44
CA HIS A 19 25.59 2.77 1.48
C HIS A 19 25.84 3.88 0.43
N LEU A 20 25.05 3.92 -0.65
CA LEU A 20 25.13 4.95 -1.69
C LEU A 20 24.26 6.19 -1.41
N ARG A 21 23.38 6.14 -0.40
CA ARG A 21 22.40 7.22 -0.12
C ARG A 21 23.02 8.59 0.14
N ARG A 22 24.27 8.64 0.63
CA ARG A 22 24.97 9.91 0.88
C ARG A 22 25.35 10.63 -0.41
N ASP A 23 25.73 9.87 -1.43
CA ASP A 23 26.19 10.37 -2.73
C ASP A 23 25.74 9.38 -3.83
N PRO A 24 24.45 9.37 -4.16
CA PRO A 24 23.90 8.39 -5.08
C PRO A 24 24.32 8.71 -6.52
N PRO A 25 24.69 7.70 -7.33
CA PRO A 25 25.02 7.90 -8.74
C PRO A 25 23.78 8.37 -9.53
N SER A 26 23.97 9.13 -10.60
CA SER A 26 22.89 9.53 -11.50
C SER A 26 22.19 8.33 -12.14
N GLY A 27 20.88 8.43 -12.37
CA GLY A 27 20.11 7.42 -13.06
C GLY A 27 18.70 7.90 -13.38
N ASP A 28 17.88 6.98 -13.90
CA ASP A 28 16.55 7.32 -14.38
C ASP A 28 15.57 7.51 -13.22
N VAL A 29 14.59 8.38 -13.45
CA VAL A 29 13.67 8.91 -12.46
C VAL A 29 12.24 8.51 -12.82
N LEU A 30 11.53 7.87 -11.89
CA LEU A 30 10.09 7.60 -11.97
C LEU A 30 9.32 8.85 -11.52
N PRO A 31 8.54 9.49 -12.42
CA PRO A 31 7.75 10.67 -12.05
C PRO A 31 6.48 10.28 -11.27
N PHE A 32 6.16 11.10 -10.28
CA PHE A 32 4.90 11.05 -9.55
C PHE A 32 4.20 12.41 -9.61
N TRP A 33 2.88 12.39 -9.74
CA TRP A 33 2.05 13.59 -9.66
C TRP A 33 0.90 13.33 -8.70
N ARG A 34 0.86 14.03 -7.56
CA ARG A 34 -0.13 13.89 -6.48
C ARG A 34 -0.41 12.43 -6.08
N GLY A 35 0.66 11.63 -6.00
CA GLY A 35 0.61 10.20 -5.66
C GLY A 35 0.22 9.26 -6.81
N LYS A 36 -0.09 9.79 -8.01
CA LYS A 36 -0.20 9.03 -9.26
C LYS A 36 1.16 8.79 -9.88
N VAL A 37 1.27 7.70 -10.61
CA VAL A 37 2.51 7.19 -11.19
C VAL A 37 2.45 7.41 -12.69
N LEU A 38 3.57 7.78 -13.30
CA LEU A 38 3.65 7.83 -14.75
C LEU A 38 3.63 6.42 -15.34
N PHE A 39 2.68 6.17 -16.23
CA PHE A 39 2.56 4.94 -17.01
C PHE A 39 2.64 5.24 -18.51
N ASP A 40 3.04 4.25 -19.29
CA ASP A 40 2.89 4.20 -20.75
C ASP A 40 2.18 2.91 -21.15
N GLY A 41 1.56 2.93 -22.33
CA GLY A 41 0.75 1.84 -22.87
C GLY A 41 -0.65 1.75 -22.27
N ASP A 42 -1.49 0.94 -22.92
CA ASP A 42 -2.89 0.74 -22.58
C ASP A 42 -3.17 -0.71 -22.16
N GLY A 43 -4.27 -0.93 -21.44
CA GLY A 43 -4.73 -2.27 -21.10
C GLY A 43 -3.69 -3.08 -20.31
N GLU A 44 -3.32 -4.23 -20.85
CA GLU A 44 -2.36 -5.19 -20.26
C GLU A 44 -0.89 -4.81 -20.50
N ASP A 45 -0.59 -3.99 -21.51
CA ASP A 45 0.79 -3.55 -21.83
C ASP A 45 1.25 -2.37 -20.97
N ARG A 46 0.36 -1.89 -20.08
CA ARG A 46 0.59 -0.72 -19.24
C ARG A 46 1.70 -0.95 -18.21
N HIS A 47 2.74 -0.12 -18.23
CA HIS A 47 3.90 -0.25 -17.35
C HIS A 47 4.43 1.12 -16.89
N PRO A 48 5.04 1.21 -15.69
CA PRO A 48 5.58 2.48 -15.20
C PRO A 48 6.82 2.89 -15.99
N VAL A 49 6.97 4.19 -16.19
CA VAL A 49 8.03 4.76 -17.04
C VAL A 49 9.06 5.50 -16.20
N PHE A 50 10.32 5.19 -16.44
CA PHE A 50 11.44 5.97 -15.96
C PHE A 50 11.91 6.92 -17.06
N LEU A 51 12.19 8.17 -16.69
CA LEU A 51 12.70 9.20 -17.58
C LEU A 51 14.12 9.58 -17.20
N SER A 52 14.88 10.11 -18.15
CA SER A 52 16.20 10.68 -17.85
C SER A 52 16.08 11.82 -16.84
N ALA A 53 17.07 11.98 -15.97
CA ALA A 53 17.05 12.99 -14.90
C ALA A 53 17.00 14.45 -15.41
N ASP A 54 17.41 14.69 -16.66
CA ASP A 54 17.39 15.98 -17.36
C ASP A 54 16.12 16.20 -18.21
N HIS A 55 15.14 15.29 -18.13
CA HIS A 55 13.88 15.45 -18.85
C HIS A 55 13.12 16.69 -18.35
N SER A 56 12.61 17.51 -19.28
CA SER A 56 11.94 18.78 -19.01
C SER A 56 10.66 18.71 -18.16
N VAL A 57 10.15 17.49 -17.90
CA VAL A 57 8.99 17.30 -17.01
C VAL A 57 9.36 17.65 -15.56
N PHE A 58 10.65 17.61 -15.23
CA PHE A 58 11.15 17.89 -13.91
C PHE A 58 11.55 19.37 -13.70
N ASP A 59 11.45 20.22 -14.72
CA ASP A 59 11.88 21.63 -14.66
C ASP A 59 11.15 22.44 -13.59
N GLN A 60 9.89 22.08 -13.32
CA GLN A 60 9.04 22.74 -12.31
C GLN A 60 9.13 22.10 -10.91
N SER A 61 9.79 20.95 -10.78
CA SER A 61 9.84 20.19 -9.52
C SER A 61 10.84 20.82 -8.54
N ARG A 62 10.34 21.26 -7.39
CA ARG A 62 11.14 21.97 -6.37
C ARG A 62 11.94 21.04 -5.46
N GLU A 63 11.46 19.83 -5.24
CA GLU A 63 12.10 18.86 -4.34
C GLU A 63 13.09 17.99 -5.12
N PRO A 64 14.21 17.57 -4.50
CA PRO A 64 15.17 16.66 -5.12
C PRO A 64 14.56 15.28 -5.36
N ALA A 65 15.15 14.54 -6.31
CA ALA A 65 14.78 13.15 -6.52
C ALA A 65 15.20 12.26 -5.33
N VAL A 66 14.35 11.29 -5.01
CA VAL A 66 14.59 10.26 -3.99
C VAL A 66 15.27 9.06 -4.64
N PHE A 67 16.41 8.64 -4.11
CA PHE A 67 17.11 7.44 -4.53
C PHE A 67 16.40 6.19 -4.02
N LEU A 68 15.91 5.34 -4.92
CA LEU A 68 15.20 4.10 -4.56
C LEU A 68 16.17 2.95 -4.32
N GLY A 69 17.24 2.89 -5.09
CA GLY A 69 18.21 1.80 -5.09
C GLY A 69 18.75 1.51 -6.49
N LEU A 70 19.30 0.32 -6.65
CA LEU A 70 19.82 -0.22 -7.91
C LEU A 70 18.90 -1.34 -8.41
N ASP A 71 18.33 -1.15 -9.60
CA ASP A 71 17.60 -2.19 -10.33
C ASP A 71 18.51 -2.75 -11.41
N ASP A 72 18.94 -4.02 -11.28
CA ASP A 72 19.97 -4.63 -12.12
C ASP A 72 21.24 -3.75 -12.28
N LYS A 73 21.69 -3.16 -11.16
CA LYS A 73 22.81 -2.20 -11.04
C LYS A 73 22.54 -0.81 -11.61
N ALA A 74 21.42 -0.57 -12.28
CA ALA A 74 21.04 0.75 -12.75
C ALA A 74 20.43 1.58 -11.60
N PRO A 75 20.94 2.79 -11.31
CA PRO A 75 20.35 3.65 -10.29
C PRO A 75 18.93 4.06 -10.68
N ARG A 76 18.01 3.97 -9.72
CA ARG A 76 16.60 4.34 -9.87
C ARG A 76 16.21 5.37 -8.85
N PHE A 77 15.45 6.36 -9.30
CA PHE A 77 14.97 7.45 -8.49
C PHE A 77 13.44 7.61 -8.62
N ALA A 78 12.84 8.35 -7.69
CA ALA A 78 11.47 8.84 -7.79
C ALA A 78 11.47 10.36 -7.59
N ARG A 79 10.62 11.09 -8.31
CA ARG A 79 10.50 12.54 -8.13
C ARG A 79 9.06 13.00 -8.24
N ASP A 80 8.67 13.87 -7.32
CA ASP A 80 7.34 14.49 -7.31
C ASP A 80 7.33 15.73 -8.22
N ILE A 81 6.35 15.80 -9.11
CA ILE A 81 6.09 16.93 -10.01
C ILE A 81 4.76 17.62 -9.69
N SER A 82 4.21 17.44 -8.48
CA SER A 82 2.92 18.00 -8.06
C SER A 82 2.82 19.53 -8.08
N ASP A 83 3.94 20.25 -8.28
CA ASP A 83 3.95 21.70 -8.52
C ASP A 83 3.36 22.06 -9.91
N TRP A 84 3.26 21.10 -10.84
CA TRP A 84 2.55 21.27 -12.10
C TRP A 84 1.04 21.11 -11.93
N GLU A 85 0.28 22.02 -12.53
CA GLU A 85 -1.18 21.96 -12.60
C GLU A 85 -1.63 21.60 -14.03
N PRO A 86 -2.39 20.50 -14.22
CA PRO A 86 -2.97 20.15 -15.51
C PRO A 86 -4.18 21.05 -15.84
N ASP A 87 -4.47 21.19 -17.13
CA ASP A 87 -5.73 21.80 -17.60
C ASP A 87 -6.95 20.87 -17.41
N ASP A 88 -6.70 19.57 -17.22
CA ASP A 88 -7.71 18.53 -16.99
C ASP A 88 -8.38 18.63 -15.60
N THR A 89 -9.55 18.00 -15.45
CA THR A 89 -10.25 17.96 -14.16
C THR A 89 -9.48 17.17 -13.10
N THR A 90 -9.43 17.72 -11.90
CA THR A 90 -8.72 17.12 -10.74
C THR A 90 -9.66 16.81 -9.57
N GLU A 91 -10.98 16.87 -9.79
CA GLU A 91 -12.00 16.74 -8.75
C GLU A 91 -12.00 15.39 -8.02
N THR A 92 -11.59 14.31 -8.71
CA THR A 92 -11.57 12.96 -8.15
C THR A 92 -10.23 12.57 -7.54
N VAL A 93 -9.23 13.46 -7.59
CA VAL A 93 -7.88 13.16 -7.08
C VAL A 93 -7.91 12.95 -5.58
N GLY A 94 -7.45 11.77 -5.14
CA GLY A 94 -7.45 11.35 -3.74
C GLY A 94 -8.69 10.54 -3.31
N ALA A 95 -9.67 10.35 -4.19
CA ALA A 95 -10.78 9.44 -3.94
C ALA A 95 -10.31 7.98 -3.78
N PHE A 96 -11.13 7.13 -3.13
CA PHE A 96 -10.83 5.71 -2.94
C PHE A 96 -10.53 4.97 -4.27
N ASN A 97 -11.22 5.39 -5.34
CA ASN A 97 -10.94 5.00 -6.70
C ASN A 97 -10.99 6.25 -7.58
N ASP A 98 -9.84 6.75 -8.01
CA ASP A 98 -9.72 7.88 -8.92
C ASP A 98 -9.51 7.37 -10.36
N PRO A 99 -10.52 7.46 -11.25
CA PRO A 99 -10.41 6.99 -12.62
C PRO A 99 -9.71 7.99 -13.55
N SER A 100 -9.45 9.22 -13.08
CA SER A 100 -8.88 10.26 -13.93
C SER A 100 -7.42 9.95 -14.26
N GLU A 101 -6.99 10.41 -15.43
CA GLU A 101 -5.61 10.33 -15.87
C GLU A 101 -5.16 11.71 -16.35
N GLN A 102 -3.92 12.05 -16.08
CA GLN A 102 -3.37 13.37 -16.43
C GLN A 102 -2.22 13.23 -17.42
N HIS A 103 -2.21 14.07 -18.45
CA HIS A 103 -1.13 14.16 -19.43
C HIS A 103 -0.34 15.44 -19.24
N HIS A 104 0.97 15.32 -19.05
CA HIS A 104 1.85 16.48 -19.03
C HIS A 104 2.32 16.80 -20.47
N PRO A 105 2.28 18.05 -20.95
CA PRO A 105 2.60 18.40 -22.35
C PRO A 105 3.99 18.00 -22.84
N ALA A 106 4.96 17.90 -21.92
CA ALA A 106 6.32 17.45 -22.23
C ALA A 106 6.47 15.92 -22.41
N LEU A 107 5.43 15.13 -22.15
CA LEU A 107 5.45 13.66 -22.22
C LEU A 107 4.89 13.14 -23.54
N GLY A 108 5.27 11.91 -23.91
CA GLY A 108 4.77 11.24 -25.11
C GLY A 108 3.26 11.02 -25.10
N GLU A 109 2.65 10.84 -26.27
CA GLU A 109 1.18 10.74 -26.40
C GLU A 109 0.56 9.58 -25.60
N GLY A 110 1.28 8.47 -25.39
CA GLY A 110 0.81 7.32 -24.59
C GLY A 110 1.06 7.43 -23.08
N GLN A 111 1.76 8.49 -22.64
CA GLN A 111 2.23 8.61 -21.26
C GLN A 111 1.23 9.37 -20.39
N ARG A 112 0.76 8.73 -19.31
CA ARG A 112 -0.28 9.28 -18.43
C ARG A 112 -0.02 8.99 -16.97
N PHE A 113 -0.32 9.96 -16.10
CA PHE A 113 -0.34 9.75 -14.66
C PHE A 113 -1.62 9.02 -14.25
N GLY A 114 -1.45 7.79 -13.75
CA GLY A 114 -2.55 6.92 -13.34
C GLY A 114 -2.52 6.59 -11.84
N GLU A 115 -3.69 6.30 -11.29
CA GLU A 115 -3.82 5.89 -9.89
C GLU A 115 -3.25 4.48 -9.67
N LEU A 116 -2.44 4.30 -8.61
CA LEU A 116 -1.71 3.07 -8.35
C LEU A 116 -2.63 1.90 -8.00
N ARG A 117 -3.65 2.09 -7.17
CA ARG A 117 -4.60 1.04 -6.75
C ARG A 117 -5.41 0.48 -7.93
N ALA A 118 -5.67 1.29 -8.96
CA ALA A 118 -6.30 0.86 -10.20
C ALA A 118 -5.36 0.03 -11.10
N ASN A 119 -4.05 0.25 -11.00
CA ASN A 119 -3.04 -0.36 -11.88
C ASN A 119 -2.18 -1.45 -11.21
N MET A 120 -2.26 -1.61 -9.89
CA MET A 120 -1.35 -2.48 -9.12
C MET A 120 -1.32 -3.94 -9.56
N THR A 121 -2.43 -4.47 -10.10
CA THR A 121 -2.53 -5.87 -10.56
C THR A 121 -1.84 -6.12 -11.89
N ARG A 122 -1.48 -5.05 -12.62
CA ARG A 122 -0.79 -5.11 -13.92
C ARG A 122 0.72 -4.97 -13.78
N LEU A 123 1.19 -4.58 -12.61
CA LEU A 123 2.61 -4.36 -12.37
C LEU A 123 3.36 -5.69 -12.30
N SER A 124 4.51 -5.74 -12.97
CA SER A 124 5.53 -6.74 -12.65
C SER A 124 5.93 -6.62 -11.18
N ARG A 125 6.43 -7.70 -10.56
CA ARG A 125 6.88 -7.68 -9.15
C ARG A 125 7.93 -6.59 -8.90
N ARG A 126 8.88 -6.42 -9.84
CA ARG A 126 9.92 -5.40 -9.75
C ARG A 126 9.34 -3.99 -9.83
N SER A 127 8.48 -3.75 -10.81
CA SER A 127 7.80 -2.46 -10.98
C SER A 127 6.96 -2.09 -9.75
N ALA A 128 6.26 -3.07 -9.17
CA ALA A 128 5.47 -2.90 -7.96
C ALA A 128 6.36 -2.46 -6.77
N GLU A 129 7.50 -3.11 -6.56
CA GLU A 129 8.46 -2.76 -5.49
C GLU A 129 8.99 -1.31 -5.64
N LEU A 130 9.40 -0.93 -6.85
CA LEU A 130 9.91 0.42 -7.15
C LEU A 130 8.83 1.50 -6.93
N VAL A 131 7.63 1.28 -7.48
CA VAL A 131 6.52 2.22 -7.41
C VAL A 131 6.02 2.40 -5.98
N ALA A 132 5.86 1.30 -5.23
CA ALA A 132 5.44 1.38 -3.82
C ALA A 132 6.46 2.11 -2.95
N THR A 133 7.76 1.86 -3.18
CA THR A 133 8.85 2.54 -2.46
C THR A 133 8.86 4.03 -2.77
N GLY A 134 8.81 4.41 -4.05
CA GLY A 134 8.79 5.82 -4.46
C GLY A 134 7.57 6.56 -3.91
N LYS A 135 6.38 5.98 -4.04
CA LYS A 135 5.13 6.55 -3.51
C LYS A 135 5.21 6.81 -2.01
N ALA A 136 5.68 5.81 -1.25
CA ALA A 136 5.76 5.91 0.21
C ALA A 136 6.70 7.02 0.69
N ILE A 137 7.89 7.14 0.10
CA ILE A 137 8.88 8.15 0.52
C ILE A 137 8.44 9.55 0.09
N LEU A 138 7.91 9.71 -1.12
CA LEU A 138 7.41 11.00 -1.58
C LEU A 138 6.22 11.48 -0.74
N GLU A 139 5.29 10.58 -0.39
CA GLU A 139 4.17 10.92 0.48
C GLU A 139 4.63 11.31 1.89
N TRP A 140 5.65 10.62 2.43
CA TRP A 140 6.26 11.00 3.69
C TRP A 140 6.87 12.40 3.62
N HIS A 141 7.61 12.73 2.56
CA HIS A 141 8.16 14.08 2.38
C HIS A 141 7.08 15.15 2.27
N ARG A 142 5.96 14.86 1.59
CA ARG A 142 4.82 15.79 1.47
C ARG A 142 4.21 16.14 2.83
N THR A 143 4.09 15.14 3.71
CA THR A 143 3.39 15.23 5.00
C THR A 143 4.29 15.61 6.17
N HIS A 144 5.62 15.38 6.09
CA HIS A 144 6.57 15.56 7.20
C HIS A 144 7.63 16.64 6.89
N ARG A 145 7.20 17.78 6.34
CA ARG A 145 8.09 18.89 5.95
C ARG A 145 8.74 19.62 7.14
N PHE A 146 8.13 19.55 8.32
CA PHE A 146 8.59 20.23 9.53
C PHE A 146 9.05 19.23 10.60
N CYS A 147 10.01 19.65 11.41
CA CYS A 147 10.57 18.86 12.49
C CYS A 147 9.53 18.63 13.58
N ALA A 148 9.27 17.36 13.92
CA ALA A 148 8.32 16.99 14.95
C ALA A 148 8.77 17.40 16.38
N GLN A 149 10.06 17.73 16.56
CA GLN A 149 10.61 18.13 17.87
C GLN A 149 10.54 19.64 18.11
N CYS A 150 10.82 20.48 17.10
CA CYS A 150 10.90 21.94 17.28
C CYS A 150 10.04 22.77 16.32
N GLY A 151 9.35 22.14 15.37
CA GLY A 151 8.46 22.80 14.40
C GLY A 151 9.15 23.52 13.23
N GLN A 152 10.48 23.60 13.20
CA GLN A 152 11.21 24.21 12.09
C GLN A 152 11.23 23.34 10.85
N GLN A 153 11.32 23.93 9.65
CA GLN A 153 11.39 23.17 8.40
C GLN A 153 12.64 22.27 8.39
N SER A 154 12.44 20.98 8.10
CA SER A 154 13.53 20.00 7.96
C SER A 154 13.98 19.90 6.50
N GLN A 155 15.19 19.41 6.26
CA GLN A 155 15.79 19.26 4.94
C GLN A 155 15.91 17.78 4.57
N ILE A 156 15.71 17.42 3.30
CA ILE A 156 15.89 16.05 2.81
C ILE A 156 17.38 15.67 2.86
N ALA A 157 17.68 14.48 3.36
CA ALA A 157 19.02 13.93 3.47
C ALA A 157 19.04 12.44 3.08
N GLN A 158 20.23 11.85 2.97
CA GLN A 158 20.44 10.43 2.66
C GLN A 158 19.63 9.95 1.44
N GLY A 159 19.70 10.70 0.33
CA GLY A 159 19.02 10.35 -0.91
C GLY A 159 17.51 10.25 -0.78
N GLY A 160 16.89 10.96 0.17
CA GLY A 160 15.45 10.90 0.44
C GLY A 160 15.05 10.04 1.64
N TRP A 161 15.95 9.22 2.19
CA TRP A 161 15.62 8.29 3.28
C TRP A 161 15.73 8.89 4.68
N GLN A 162 15.98 10.19 4.78
CA GLN A 162 16.10 10.90 6.04
C GLN A 162 15.67 12.37 5.85
N ARG A 163 15.22 13.00 6.93
CA ARG A 163 15.09 14.45 7.01
C ARG A 163 15.83 14.95 8.24
N ASP A 164 16.64 15.98 8.05
CA ASP A 164 17.48 16.58 9.07
C ASP A 164 16.96 17.96 9.45
N CYS A 165 16.79 18.22 10.75
CA CYS A 165 16.42 19.54 11.23
C CYS A 165 17.68 20.39 11.46
N PRO A 166 17.91 21.47 10.70
CA PRO A 166 19.09 22.32 10.90
C PRO A 166 19.04 23.13 12.20
N ALA A 167 17.88 23.24 12.85
CA ALA A 167 17.70 24.07 14.04
C ALA A 167 17.96 23.32 15.36
N CYS A 168 17.69 22.01 15.41
CA CYS A 168 17.85 21.20 16.61
C CYS A 168 18.57 19.87 16.40
N GLU A 169 19.10 19.65 15.18
CA GLU A 169 19.88 18.47 14.80
C GLU A 169 19.11 17.13 14.88
N ALA A 170 17.79 17.18 15.07
CA ALA A 170 16.95 16.00 15.05
C ALA A 170 16.92 15.34 13.67
N HIS A 171 16.98 14.01 13.66
CA HIS A 171 16.84 13.18 12.48
C HIS A 171 15.46 12.51 12.45
N HIS A 172 14.83 12.52 11.28
CA HIS A 172 13.55 11.86 11.04
C HIS A 172 13.69 10.86 9.90
N PHE A 173 13.01 9.71 10.05
CA PHE A 173 13.05 8.62 9.09
C PHE A 173 11.65 8.37 8.51
N PRO A 174 11.55 7.79 7.30
CA PRO A 174 10.27 7.40 6.70
C PRO A 174 9.44 6.55 7.65
N ARG A 175 8.16 6.90 7.79
CA ARG A 175 7.20 6.18 8.62
C ARG A 175 6.63 4.98 7.85
N THR A 176 6.45 3.86 8.55
CA THR A 176 5.71 2.70 8.04
C THR A 176 4.84 2.18 9.18
N ASP A 177 3.53 2.27 9.00
CA ASP A 177 2.57 1.93 10.06
C ASP A 177 2.28 0.41 10.05
N PRO A 178 2.55 -0.31 11.14
CA PRO A 178 2.20 -1.72 11.25
C PRO A 178 0.69 -1.89 11.37
N VAL A 179 0.12 -2.73 10.51
CA VAL A 179 -1.32 -3.03 10.48
C VAL A 179 -1.49 -4.54 10.45
N VAL A 180 -2.29 -5.12 11.34
CA VAL A 180 -2.67 -6.53 11.26
C VAL A 180 -3.88 -6.69 10.34
N ILE A 181 -3.90 -7.77 9.58
CA ILE A 181 -5.08 -8.19 8.82
C ILE A 181 -5.28 -9.68 9.02
N MET A 182 -6.45 -10.06 9.52
CA MET A 182 -6.63 -11.36 10.14
C MET A 182 -7.68 -12.22 9.46
N LEU A 183 -7.23 -13.39 8.99
CA LEU A 183 -8.09 -14.51 8.61
C LEU A 183 -8.55 -15.20 9.90
N ILE A 184 -9.72 -14.85 10.42
CA ILE A 184 -10.26 -15.47 11.63
C ILE A 184 -11.22 -16.59 11.27
N THR A 185 -10.93 -17.80 11.74
CA THR A 185 -11.66 -19.02 11.37
C THR A 185 -12.39 -19.66 12.55
N HIS A 186 -13.55 -20.25 12.28
CA HIS A 186 -14.27 -21.13 13.19
C HIS A 186 -14.92 -22.27 12.41
N GLY A 187 -14.47 -23.51 12.63
CA GLY A 187 -14.90 -24.66 11.82
C GLY A 187 -14.64 -24.44 10.33
N ASN A 188 -15.70 -24.47 9.51
CA ASN A 188 -15.65 -24.27 8.06
C ASN A 188 -15.88 -22.81 7.62
N SER A 189 -15.86 -21.85 8.56
CA SER A 189 -16.21 -20.46 8.29
C SER A 189 -15.06 -19.50 8.58
N VAL A 190 -15.06 -18.38 7.85
CA VAL A 190 -14.19 -17.23 8.06
C VAL A 190 -15.03 -16.00 8.44
N LEU A 191 -14.53 -15.19 9.37
CA LEU A 191 -15.15 -13.92 9.74
C LEU A 191 -14.81 -12.85 8.70
N MET A 192 -15.85 -12.18 8.20
CA MET A 192 -15.75 -11.12 7.20
C MET A 192 -16.45 -9.86 7.71
N GLY A 193 -15.88 -8.68 7.44
CA GLY A 193 -16.47 -7.40 7.79
C GLY A 193 -16.47 -6.38 6.66
N ARG A 194 -17.23 -5.29 6.82
CA ARG A 194 -17.26 -4.15 5.90
C ARG A 194 -17.30 -2.81 6.66
N SER A 195 -16.59 -1.82 6.13
CA SER A 195 -16.63 -0.44 6.62
C SER A 195 -17.76 0.36 5.95
N HIS A 196 -18.29 1.36 6.67
CA HIS A 196 -19.37 2.27 6.23
C HIS A 196 -19.13 2.94 4.87
N PHE A 197 -17.87 3.26 4.56
CA PHE A 197 -17.52 4.00 3.35
C PHE A 197 -17.21 3.12 2.14
N TRP A 198 -17.31 1.80 2.28
CA TRP A 198 -16.99 0.88 1.20
C TRP A 198 -18.17 0.67 0.27
N PRO A 199 -17.92 0.44 -1.04
CA PRO A 199 -18.96 0.09 -2.00
C PRO A 199 -19.83 -1.06 -1.48
N GLU A 200 -21.14 -0.99 -1.76
CA GLU A 200 -22.10 -2.02 -1.35
C GLU A 200 -21.63 -3.42 -1.76
N GLY A 201 -21.77 -4.37 -0.83
CA GLY A 201 -21.34 -5.76 -0.97
C GLY A 201 -19.83 -6.01 -0.88
N MET A 202 -19.00 -4.98 -0.67
CA MET A 202 -17.57 -5.18 -0.46
C MET A 202 -17.29 -5.61 0.98
N TYR A 203 -16.85 -6.86 1.15
CA TYR A 203 -16.36 -7.42 2.41
C TYR A 203 -14.87 -7.73 2.33
N SER A 204 -14.19 -7.67 3.47
CA SER A 204 -12.79 -8.03 3.63
C SER A 204 -12.59 -8.75 4.96
N LEU A 205 -11.39 -9.31 5.14
CA LEU A 205 -10.88 -9.62 6.47
C LEU A 205 -10.81 -8.33 7.29
N LEU A 206 -11.04 -8.46 8.60
CA LEU A 206 -10.85 -7.38 9.56
C LEU A 206 -9.36 -6.98 9.60
N ALA A 207 -9.09 -5.71 9.86
CA ALA A 207 -7.73 -5.18 9.92
C ALA A 207 -7.65 -3.91 10.75
N GLY A 208 -6.56 -3.75 11.50
CA GLY A 208 -6.36 -2.57 12.33
C GLY A 208 -4.89 -2.33 12.71
N PHE A 209 -4.62 -1.17 13.29
CA PHE A 209 -3.26 -0.74 13.58
C PHE A 209 -2.71 -1.46 14.79
N VAL A 210 -1.40 -1.75 14.78
CA VAL A 210 -0.71 -2.23 15.97
C VAL A 210 -0.39 -1.04 16.86
N GLU A 211 -0.78 -1.10 18.13
CA GLU A 211 -0.54 -0.01 19.08
C GLU A 211 0.85 -0.07 19.72
N PRO A 212 1.40 1.07 20.20
CA PRO A 212 2.65 1.09 20.95
C PRO A 212 2.60 0.18 22.19
N GLY A 213 3.54 -0.77 22.27
CA GLY A 213 3.61 -1.74 23.37
C GLY A 213 2.82 -3.02 23.13
N GLU A 214 2.19 -3.15 21.96
CA GLU A 214 1.40 -4.32 21.57
C GLU A 214 2.21 -5.30 20.70
N THR A 215 1.98 -6.61 20.85
CA THR A 215 2.49 -7.62 19.89
C THR A 215 1.52 -7.78 18.73
N ILE A 216 1.97 -8.35 17.60
CA ILE A 216 1.10 -8.66 16.46
C ILE A 216 -0.11 -9.51 16.88
N GLU A 217 0.12 -10.52 17.72
CA GLU A 217 -0.93 -11.42 18.19
C GLU A 217 -1.88 -10.73 19.18
N ALA A 218 -1.41 -9.77 19.97
CA ALA A 218 -2.27 -8.98 20.83
C ALA A 218 -3.18 -8.05 20.01
N ALA A 219 -2.62 -7.37 19.00
CA ALA A 219 -3.37 -6.52 18.07
C ALA A 219 -4.48 -7.30 17.36
N VAL A 220 -4.17 -8.49 16.83
CA VAL A 220 -5.18 -9.35 16.21
C VAL A 220 -6.32 -9.67 17.17
N ARG A 221 -6.03 -9.96 18.44
CA ARG A 221 -7.08 -10.28 19.42
C ARG A 221 -7.90 -9.05 19.78
N ARG A 222 -7.25 -7.91 20.02
CA ARG A 222 -7.90 -6.65 20.37
C ARG A 222 -8.84 -6.20 19.26
N GLU A 223 -8.32 -6.03 18.05
CA GLU A 223 -9.07 -5.54 16.89
C GLU A 223 -10.30 -6.41 16.58
N VAL A 224 -10.16 -7.74 16.64
CA VAL A 224 -11.30 -8.64 16.39
C VAL A 224 -12.37 -8.53 17.47
N VAL A 225 -11.96 -8.36 18.73
CA VAL A 225 -12.90 -8.18 19.85
C VAL A 225 -13.60 -6.82 19.75
N GLU A 226 -12.87 -5.75 19.44
CA GLU A 226 -13.40 -4.38 19.30
C GLU A 226 -14.44 -4.30 18.17
N GLU A 227 -14.08 -4.75 16.96
CA GLU A 227 -14.96 -4.61 15.79
C GLU A 227 -16.16 -5.58 15.79
N SER A 228 -16.01 -6.78 16.36
CA SER A 228 -16.98 -7.88 16.17
C SER A 228 -17.40 -8.64 17.44
N GLY A 229 -16.77 -8.38 18.59
CA GLY A 229 -17.01 -9.12 19.83
C GLY A 229 -16.48 -10.56 19.85
N ILE A 230 -15.81 -11.00 18.78
CA ILE A 230 -15.30 -12.38 18.66
C ILE A 230 -14.00 -12.56 19.44
N VAL A 231 -13.95 -13.58 20.29
CA VAL A 231 -12.73 -13.93 21.05
C VAL A 231 -11.86 -14.85 20.22
N VAL A 232 -10.58 -14.52 20.11
CA VAL A 232 -9.59 -15.27 19.32
C VAL A 232 -8.56 -15.94 20.25
N GLY A 233 -8.35 -17.24 20.04
CA GLY A 233 -7.39 -18.06 20.76
C GLY A 233 -5.98 -17.92 20.19
N GLU A 234 -5.44 -19.00 19.62
CA GLU A 234 -4.12 -19.00 18.98
C GLU A 234 -4.10 -18.09 17.74
N VAL A 235 -2.99 -17.37 17.57
CA VAL A 235 -2.74 -16.48 16.43
C VAL A 235 -1.37 -16.80 15.86
N SER A 236 -1.27 -16.94 14.54
CA SER A 236 -0.02 -17.21 13.83
C SER A 236 0.15 -16.28 12.63
N TYR A 237 1.38 -15.87 12.37
CA TYR A 237 1.73 -15.07 11.19
C TYR A 237 1.70 -15.90 9.90
N LEU A 238 1.17 -15.32 8.83
CA LEU A 238 1.09 -15.93 7.50
C LEU A 238 1.93 -15.21 6.44
N SER A 239 1.83 -13.89 6.32
CA SER A 239 2.51 -13.14 5.25
C SER A 239 2.52 -11.65 5.55
N SER A 240 3.22 -10.86 4.75
CA SER A 240 3.17 -9.41 4.83
C SER A 240 3.08 -8.75 3.47
N GLN A 241 2.44 -7.59 3.42
CA GLN A 241 2.30 -6.78 2.20
C GLN A 241 2.58 -5.31 2.51
N PRO A 242 3.56 -4.68 1.86
CA PRO A 242 3.63 -3.23 1.79
C PRO A 242 2.37 -2.67 1.15
N TRP A 243 1.72 -1.72 1.81
CA TRP A 243 0.47 -1.12 1.36
C TRP A 243 0.62 0.41 1.27
N PRO A 244 0.98 0.93 0.08
CA PRO A 244 1.36 2.34 -0.11
C PRO A 244 0.12 3.25 -0.26
N PHE A 245 -0.81 3.13 0.69
CA PHE A 245 -2.07 3.87 0.72
C PHE A 245 -2.48 4.28 2.15
N PRO A 246 -1.73 5.17 2.83
CA PRO A 246 -0.57 5.91 2.33
C PRO A 246 0.76 5.17 2.53
N THR A 247 1.03 4.60 3.71
CA THR A 247 2.34 3.98 4.06
C THR A 247 2.21 2.93 5.18
N SER A 248 1.49 1.84 4.94
CA SER A 248 1.35 0.74 5.92
C SER A 248 2.15 -0.50 5.53
N LEU A 249 2.48 -1.32 6.53
CA LEU A 249 2.93 -2.70 6.35
C LEU A 249 1.88 -3.62 6.95
N MET A 250 1.17 -4.33 6.08
CA MET A 250 0.14 -5.28 6.47
C MET A 250 0.78 -6.59 6.93
N PHE A 251 0.39 -7.07 8.10
CA PHE A 251 0.77 -8.36 8.68
C PHE A 251 -0.45 -9.29 8.61
N GLY A 252 -0.43 -10.17 7.61
CA GLY A 252 -1.42 -11.22 7.44
C GLY A 252 -1.29 -12.26 8.52
N CYS A 253 -2.33 -12.46 9.32
CA CYS A 253 -2.36 -13.40 10.43
C CYS A 253 -3.54 -14.37 10.29
N HIS A 254 -3.39 -15.57 10.86
CA HIS A 254 -4.47 -16.53 11.04
C HIS A 254 -4.82 -16.59 12.53
N GLY A 255 -6.10 -16.51 12.86
CA GLY A 255 -6.59 -16.73 14.22
C GLY A 255 -7.71 -17.77 14.25
N HIS A 256 -7.80 -18.48 15.38
CA HIS A 256 -8.90 -19.39 15.67
C HIS A 256 -9.88 -18.77 16.66
N ALA A 257 -11.11 -18.55 16.24
CA ALA A 257 -12.13 -18.00 17.11
C ALA A 257 -12.63 -19.05 18.12
N THR A 258 -12.72 -18.65 19.39
CA THR A 258 -13.25 -19.44 20.50
C THR A 258 -14.70 -19.09 20.84
N SER A 259 -15.26 -18.04 20.21
CA SER A 259 -16.68 -17.66 20.25
C SER A 259 -17.21 -17.40 18.83
N THR A 260 -18.53 -17.36 18.68
CA THR A 260 -19.19 -17.16 17.37
C THR A 260 -20.26 -16.08 17.38
N GLU A 261 -20.69 -15.60 18.55
CA GLU A 261 -21.70 -14.55 18.66
C GLU A 261 -21.09 -13.20 18.31
N ILE A 262 -21.59 -12.60 17.22
CA ILE A 262 -21.09 -11.33 16.71
C ILE A 262 -21.83 -10.18 17.41
N THR A 263 -21.07 -9.23 17.95
CA THR A 263 -21.56 -7.93 18.43
C THR A 263 -20.74 -6.84 17.76
N ILE A 264 -21.36 -6.13 16.82
CA ILE A 264 -20.67 -5.11 16.02
C ILE A 264 -20.56 -3.80 16.80
N ASP A 265 -19.36 -3.23 16.83
CA ASP A 265 -19.20 -1.79 17.08
C ASP A 265 -19.58 -1.01 15.82
N LYS A 266 -20.71 -0.31 15.90
CA LYS A 266 -21.28 0.44 14.77
C LYS A 266 -20.50 1.72 14.46
N ASP A 267 -19.63 2.18 15.34
CA ASP A 267 -18.79 3.34 15.07
C ASP A 267 -17.59 2.94 14.18
N GLU A 268 -17.16 1.67 14.21
CA GLU A 268 -16.01 1.18 13.44
C GLU A 268 -16.40 0.51 12.12
N ILE A 269 -17.32 -0.46 12.17
CA ILE A 269 -17.74 -1.23 10.99
C ILE A 269 -19.25 -1.21 10.81
N GLU A 270 -19.70 -1.44 9.58
CA GLU A 270 -21.12 -1.46 9.25
C GLU A 270 -21.74 -2.83 9.46
N ASP A 271 -21.02 -3.90 9.07
CA ASP A 271 -21.50 -5.27 9.20
C ASP A 271 -20.34 -6.27 9.35
N ALA A 272 -20.62 -7.39 10.01
CA ALA A 272 -19.74 -8.54 10.16
C ALA A 272 -20.52 -9.85 10.10
N GLN A 273 -19.99 -10.85 9.41
CA GLN A 273 -20.64 -12.14 9.22
C GLN A 273 -19.66 -13.30 9.11
N TRP A 274 -20.11 -14.48 9.55
CA TRP A 274 -19.42 -15.74 9.28
C TRP A 274 -19.77 -16.24 7.88
N VAL A 275 -18.75 -16.50 7.06
CA VAL A 275 -18.90 -16.97 5.68
C VAL A 275 -18.27 -18.34 5.57
N THR A 276 -19.03 -19.35 5.13
CA THR A 276 -18.50 -20.70 4.93
C THR A 276 -17.55 -20.76 3.72
N ARG A 277 -16.71 -21.78 3.64
CA ARG A 277 -15.82 -22.00 2.48
C ARG A 277 -16.59 -22.01 1.15
N GLU A 278 -17.74 -22.68 1.10
CA GLU A 278 -18.55 -22.82 -0.12
C GLU A 278 -19.07 -21.46 -0.59
N VAL A 279 -19.59 -20.66 0.36
CA VAL A 279 -20.08 -19.30 0.07
C VAL A 279 -18.91 -18.40 -0.35
N MET A 280 -17.76 -18.52 0.30
CA MET A 280 -16.57 -17.74 -0.07
C MET A 280 -16.04 -18.10 -1.45
N MET A 281 -16.10 -19.38 -1.86
CA MET A 281 -15.77 -19.79 -3.22
C MET A 281 -16.71 -19.14 -4.26
N GLN A 282 -18.01 -19.12 -3.99
CA GLN A 282 -19.00 -18.44 -4.85
C GLN A 282 -18.74 -16.93 -4.91
N ALA A 283 -18.40 -16.29 -3.77
CA ALA A 283 -18.03 -14.88 -3.72
C ALA A 283 -16.79 -14.58 -4.59
N LEU A 284 -15.76 -15.42 -4.51
CA LEU A 284 -14.54 -15.28 -5.32
C LEU A 284 -14.77 -15.49 -6.82
N ALA A 285 -15.72 -16.35 -7.18
CA ALA A 285 -16.18 -16.56 -8.56
C ALA A 285 -17.05 -15.40 -9.07
N GLY A 286 -17.49 -14.49 -8.20
CA GLY A 286 -18.40 -13.39 -8.54
C GLY A 286 -19.85 -13.83 -8.72
N GLU A 287 -20.23 -14.96 -8.14
CA GLU A 287 -21.57 -15.56 -8.26
C GLU A 287 -22.56 -15.02 -7.23
N LEU A 288 -22.10 -14.31 -6.21
CA LEU A 288 -22.95 -13.73 -5.16
C LEU A 288 -23.27 -12.26 -5.44
N PRO A 289 -24.57 -11.87 -5.44
CA PRO A 289 -24.97 -10.49 -5.68
C PRO A 289 -24.63 -9.55 -4.51
N ASN A 290 -24.59 -10.08 -3.29
CA ASN A 290 -24.45 -9.34 -2.04
C ASN A 290 -23.04 -9.40 -1.43
N MET A 291 -22.12 -10.16 -2.02
CA MET A 291 -20.73 -10.26 -1.54
C MET A 291 -19.77 -10.25 -2.73
N LYS A 292 -19.13 -9.10 -2.92
CA LYS A 292 -18.10 -8.90 -3.93
C LYS A 292 -16.78 -9.53 -3.43
N PRO A 293 -15.98 -10.09 -4.33
CA PRO A 293 -14.68 -10.63 -3.97
C PRO A 293 -13.77 -9.53 -3.43
N ALA A 294 -12.90 -9.91 -2.49
CA ALA A 294 -11.78 -9.07 -2.10
C ALA A 294 -10.95 -8.67 -3.33
N ARG A 295 -10.32 -7.50 -3.28
CA ARG A 295 -9.61 -6.94 -4.44
C ARG A 295 -8.45 -7.84 -4.86
N LYS A 296 -8.33 -8.11 -6.17
CA LYS A 296 -7.14 -8.78 -6.75
C LYS A 296 -5.87 -8.02 -6.36
N GLY A 297 -4.84 -8.75 -5.92
CA GLY A 297 -3.58 -8.18 -5.43
C GLY A 297 -3.59 -7.70 -3.98
N SER A 298 -4.72 -7.74 -3.27
CA SER A 298 -4.74 -7.48 -1.81
C SER A 298 -4.29 -8.71 -1.02
N ILE A 299 -3.63 -8.49 0.12
CA ILE A 299 -3.29 -9.56 1.05
C ILE A 299 -4.55 -10.26 1.58
N ALA A 300 -5.66 -9.54 1.79
CA ALA A 300 -6.93 -10.12 2.19
C ALA A 300 -7.36 -11.27 1.26
N ARG A 301 -7.41 -11.00 -0.05
CA ARG A 301 -7.72 -12.01 -1.05
C ARG A 301 -6.69 -13.13 -1.08
N PHE A 302 -5.41 -12.79 -0.98
CA PHE A 302 -4.32 -13.77 -0.97
C PHE A 302 -4.49 -14.77 0.18
N LEU A 303 -4.78 -14.31 1.40
CA LEU A 303 -5.01 -15.20 2.55
C LEU A 303 -6.26 -16.07 2.36
N ILE A 304 -7.36 -15.49 1.87
CA ILE A 304 -8.61 -16.23 1.61
C ILE A 304 -8.40 -17.32 0.56
N GLU A 305 -7.71 -17.02 -0.56
CA GLU A 305 -7.43 -18.00 -1.62
C GLU A 305 -6.58 -19.17 -1.10
N HIS A 306 -5.59 -18.92 -0.25
CA HIS A 306 -4.77 -19.99 0.33
C HIS A 306 -5.50 -20.77 1.42
N TRP A 307 -6.38 -20.13 2.19
CA TRP A 307 -7.29 -20.83 3.10
C TRP A 307 -8.19 -21.79 2.34
N LEU A 308 -8.84 -21.34 1.27
CA LEU A 308 -9.71 -22.16 0.44
C LEU A 308 -8.98 -23.31 -0.27
N ALA A 309 -7.70 -23.12 -0.58
CA ALA A 309 -6.85 -24.13 -1.20
C ALA A 309 -6.13 -25.05 -0.21
N ASP A 310 -6.35 -24.91 1.11
CA ASP A 310 -5.64 -25.65 2.17
C ASP A 310 -4.11 -25.51 2.08
N THR A 311 -3.62 -24.28 1.89
CA THR A 311 -2.20 -23.94 1.72
C THR A 311 -1.74 -22.82 2.64
N LEU A 312 -2.32 -22.73 3.85
CA LEU A 312 -1.93 -21.72 4.84
C LEU A 312 -0.55 -21.99 5.47
N ASP A 313 -0.07 -23.22 5.44
CA ASP A 313 1.23 -23.63 6.01
C ASP A 313 2.44 -23.09 5.22
#